data_AF-A0A372QHM2-F1
#
_entry.id   AF-A0A372QHM2-F1
#
_cell.length_a   1.000
_cell.length_b   1.000
_cell.length_c   1.000
_cell.angle_alpha   90.00
_cell.angle_beta   90.00
_cell.angle_gamma   90.00
#
_symmetry.space_group_name_H-M   'P 1'
#
loop_
_entity.id
_entity.type
_entity.pdbx_description
1 polymer ?
#
loop_
_entity_poly.entity_id
_entity_poly.type
_entity_poly.pdbx_seq_one_letter_code
_entity_poly.pdbx_strand_id
1 'polypeptide(L)'
;MSSKQLILSTYRQLLKEVDKQFTYRNNNKLWREEVISTYQKNRDLSNKEEIENSTKYALDVLCFLRSSRKYNELLELNNPVHGYSVEKRIELTANRVGLKLPIVPLARVLDEEGPEQTINEKDVYTETDKGEIFYDK
;
A
#
# COMPACT_ATOMS: atom_id res chain seq x y z
N MET A 1 32.84 13.03 18.50
CA MET A 1 32.97 12.55 17.09
C MET A 1 33.68 13.62 16.30
N SER A 2 34.75 13.31 15.58
CA SER A 2 35.41 14.28 14.68
C SER A 2 34.46 14.68 13.55
N SER A 3 34.46 15.94 13.11
CA SER A 3 33.60 16.41 12.01
C SER A 3 33.78 15.58 10.73
N LYS A 4 35.01 15.19 10.43
CA LYS A 4 35.33 14.27 9.32
C LYS A 4 34.70 12.90 9.48
N GLN A 5 34.70 12.34 10.69
CA GLN A 5 34.08 11.04 10.96
C GLN A 5 32.56 11.11 10.79
N LEU A 6 31.94 12.20 11.22
CA LEU A 6 30.51 12.44 11.04
C LEU A 6 30.16 12.44 9.55
N ILE A 7 30.86 13.25 8.74
CA ILE A 7 30.63 13.33 7.29
C ILE A 7 30.77 11.97 6.61
N LEU A 8 31.83 11.22 6.91
CA LEU A 8 32.03 9.88 6.34
C LEU A 8 30.94 8.89 6.78
N SER A 9 30.49 8.99 8.02
CA SER A 9 29.43 8.13 8.53
C SER A 9 28.08 8.44 7.87
N THR A 10 27.75 9.73 7.69
CA THR A 10 26.54 10.19 7.02
C THR A 10 26.55 9.79 5.55
N TYR A 11 27.67 9.99 4.85
CA TYR A 11 27.87 9.56 3.47
C TYR A 11 27.60 8.06 3.28
N ARG A 12 28.22 7.21 4.12
CA ARG A 12 28.01 5.76 4.07
C ARG A 12 26.56 5.36 4.36
N GLN A 13 25.90 6.08 5.27
CA GLN A 13 24.50 5.83 5.60
C GLN A 13 23.58 6.23 4.45
N LEU A 14 23.83 7.37 3.80
CA LEU A 14 23.10 7.81 2.61
C LEU A 14 23.19 6.79 1.49
N LEU A 15 24.40 6.35 1.14
CA LEU A 15 24.57 5.33 0.09
C LEU A 15 23.80 4.04 0.41
N LYS A 16 23.87 3.56 1.65
CA LYS A 16 23.13 2.36 2.06
C LYS A 16 21.61 2.54 1.99
N GLU A 17 21.10 3.72 2.35
CA GLU A 17 19.67 4.00 2.27
C GLU A 17 19.18 4.12 0.83
N VAL A 18 19.95 4.78 -0.03
CA VAL A 18 19.66 4.88 -1.46
C VAL A 18 19.68 3.51 -2.13
N ASP A 19 20.69 2.68 -1.86
CA ASP A 19 20.78 1.32 -2.41
C ASP A 19 19.56 0.48 -2.03
N LYS A 20 19.13 0.56 -0.77
CA LYS A 20 17.98 -0.19 -0.25
C LYS A 20 16.67 0.21 -0.92
N GLN A 21 16.46 1.50 -1.17
CA GLN A 21 15.18 2.01 -1.67
C GLN A 21 15.08 1.98 -3.20
N PHE A 22 16.15 2.34 -3.90
CA PHE A 22 16.11 2.58 -5.34
C PHE A 22 16.82 1.49 -6.16
N THR A 23 17.88 0.89 -5.62
CA THR A 23 18.72 -0.04 -6.39
C THR A 23 18.28 -1.50 -6.23
N TYR A 24 17.74 -1.89 -5.07
CA TYR A 24 17.41 -3.29 -4.76
C TYR A 24 16.49 -3.98 -5.79
N ARG A 25 15.51 -3.27 -6.36
CA ARG A 25 14.55 -3.85 -7.32
C ARG A 25 14.97 -3.72 -8.78
N ASN A 26 15.55 -2.58 -9.17
CA ASN A 26 15.78 -2.23 -10.58
C ASN A 26 17.27 -2.24 -10.99
N ASN A 27 18.19 -2.53 -10.07
CA ASN A 27 19.65 -2.46 -10.27
C ASN A 27 20.15 -1.12 -10.86
N ASN A 28 19.35 -0.06 -10.72
CA ASN A 28 19.68 1.26 -11.25
C ASN A 28 20.62 1.97 -10.27
N LYS A 29 21.84 2.25 -10.74
CA LYS A 29 22.90 2.91 -9.96
C LYS A 29 22.91 4.43 -10.08
N LEU A 30 22.04 5.02 -10.90
CA LEU A 30 22.00 6.46 -11.16
C LEU A 30 21.92 7.28 -9.86
N TRP A 31 21.01 6.92 -8.95
CA TRP A 31 20.85 7.65 -7.68
C TRP A 31 22.08 7.55 -6.77
N ARG A 32 22.77 6.41 -6.80
CA ARG A 32 24.02 6.21 -6.06
C ARG A 32 25.13 7.08 -6.65
N GLU A 33 25.24 7.11 -7.97
CA GLU A 33 26.24 7.90 -8.70
C GLU A 33 26.05 9.40 -8.46
N GLU A 34 24.80 9.89 -8.40
CA GLU A 34 24.50 11.28 -8.07
C GLU A 34 24.95 11.64 -6.64
N VAL A 35 24.72 10.77 -5.66
CA VAL A 35 25.23 11.00 -4.29
C VAL A 35 26.76 11.02 -4.27
N ILE A 36 27.42 10.17 -5.05
CA ILE A 36 28.89 10.17 -5.14
C ILE A 36 29.38 11.48 -5.80
N SER A 37 28.76 11.86 -6.92
CA SER A 37 29.08 13.07 -7.69
C SER A 37 28.93 14.34 -6.85
N THR A 38 27.85 14.47 -6.09
CA THR A 38 27.61 15.62 -5.20
C THR A 38 28.66 15.72 -4.09
N TYR A 39 29.04 14.62 -3.44
CA TYR A 39 30.10 14.62 -2.43
C TYR A 39 31.48 14.88 -3.02
N GLN A 40 31.74 14.43 -4.26
CA GLN A 40 32.99 14.72 -4.96
C GLN A 40 33.10 16.20 -5.34
N LYS A 41 32.01 16.81 -5.83
CA LYS A 41 31.96 18.25 -6.14
C LYS A 41 32.24 19.12 -4.92
N ASN A 42 31.77 18.71 -3.76
CA ASN A 42 31.91 19.44 -2.50
C ASN A 42 33.19 19.08 -1.70
N ARG A 43 34.14 18.35 -2.31
CA ARG A 43 35.36 17.88 -1.63
C ARG A 43 36.32 18.99 -1.27
N ASP A 44 36.45 19.99 -2.15
CA ASP A 44 37.47 21.05 -2.06
C ASP A 44 36.94 22.32 -1.38
N LEU A 45 35.77 22.24 -0.73
CA LEU A 45 35.22 23.34 0.04
C LEU A 45 36.14 23.66 1.23
N SER A 46 36.68 24.89 1.25
CA SER A 46 37.56 25.36 2.31
C SER A 46 36.82 26.18 3.37
N ASN A 47 35.60 26.65 3.07
CA ASN A 47 34.81 27.47 3.97
C ASN A 47 34.09 26.59 5.02
N LYS A 48 34.29 26.90 6.30
CA LYS A 48 33.75 26.12 7.42
C LYS A 48 32.22 26.13 7.46
N GLU A 49 31.61 27.27 7.18
CA GLU A 49 30.14 27.41 7.23
C GLU A 49 29.45 26.60 6.13
N GLU A 50 30.04 26.56 4.94
CA GLU A 50 29.53 25.77 3.81
C GLU A 50 29.61 24.26 4.08
N ILE A 51 30.68 23.80 4.74
CA ILE A 51 30.82 22.41 5.15
C ILE A 51 29.75 22.04 6.17
N GLU A 52 29.50 22.90 7.16
CA GLU A 52 28.47 22.67 8.18
C GLU A 52 27.08 22.64 7.57
N ASN A 53 26.75 23.59 6.69
CA ASN A 53 25.47 23.63 5.98
C ASN A 53 25.26 22.40 5.10
N SER A 54 26.29 21.98 4.34
CA SER A 54 26.23 20.76 3.51
C SER A 54 26.07 19.50 4.35
N THR A 55 26.74 19.44 5.49
CA THR A 55 26.63 18.31 6.43
C THR A 55 25.23 18.23 7.03
N LYS A 56 24.65 19.37 7.42
CA LYS A 56 23.29 19.46 7.92
C LYS A 56 22.28 19.02 6.86
N TYR A 57 22.41 19.53 5.64
CA TYR A 57 21.56 19.13 4.52
C TYR A 57 21.62 17.61 4.26
N ALA A 58 22.81 17.03 4.29
CA ALA A 58 22.96 15.58 4.13
C ALA A 58 22.27 14.78 5.25
N LEU A 59 22.30 15.27 6.49
CA LEU A 59 21.58 14.65 7.62
C LEU A 59 20.06 14.75 7.45
N ASP A 60 19.56 15.91 7.00
CA ASP A 60 18.13 16.12 6.76
C ASP A 60 17.62 15.20 5.66
N VAL A 61 18.36 15.07 4.55
CA VAL A 61 18.04 14.12 3.47
C VAL A 61 18.07 12.67 3.98
N LEU A 62 19.07 12.31 4.79
CA LEU A 62 19.14 10.98 5.39
C LEU A 62 17.93 10.69 6.29
N CYS A 63 17.50 11.68 7.08
CA CYS A 63 16.32 11.58 7.93
C CYS A 63 15.05 11.37 7.09
N PHE A 64 14.88 12.17 6.04
CA PHE A 64 13.76 12.06 5.11
C PHE A 64 13.68 10.70 4.42
N LEU A 65 14.81 10.17 3.92
CA LEU A 65 14.83 8.86 3.28
C LEU A 65 14.43 7.75 4.26
N ARG A 66 14.91 7.82 5.50
CA ARG A 66 14.56 6.83 6.53
C ARG A 66 13.09 6.90 6.92
N SER A 67 12.55 8.11 7.11
CA SER A 67 11.14 8.29 7.46
C SER A 67 10.23 7.86 6.32
N SER A 68 10.59 8.15 5.06
CA SER A 68 9.85 7.70 3.88
C SER A 68 9.80 6.17 3.77
N ARG A 69 10.94 5.48 3.92
CA ARG A 69 10.96 4.01 3.95
C ARG A 69 10.09 3.47 5.07
N LYS A 70 10.24 4.02 6.29
CA LYS A 70 9.51 3.53 7.45
C LYS A 70 8.01 3.76 7.33
N TYR A 71 7.62 4.90 6.76
CA TYR A 71 6.24 5.20 6.43
C TYR A 71 5.65 4.14 5.48
N ASN A 72 6.36 3.81 4.40
CA ASN A 72 5.90 2.77 3.47
C ASN A 72 5.78 1.39 4.14
N GLU A 73 6.75 1.00 4.98
CA GLU A 73 6.67 -0.25 5.76
C GLU A 73 5.44 -0.28 6.68
N LEU A 74 5.15 0.83 7.37
CA LEU A 74 3.99 0.93 8.26
C LEU A 74 2.67 0.92 7.49
N LEU A 75 2.66 1.51 6.30
CA LEU A 75 1.51 1.56 5.42
C LEU A 75 1.16 0.17 4.89
N GLU A 76 2.17 -0.61 4.48
CA GLU A 76 2.00 -2.02 4.09
C GLU A 76 1.48 -2.88 5.24
N LEU A 77 1.95 -2.66 6.47
CA LEU A 77 1.53 -3.44 7.63
C LEU A 77 0.10 -3.12 8.09
N ASN A 78 -0.27 -1.85 8.14
CA ASN A 78 -1.54 -1.42 8.72
C ASN A 78 -2.68 -1.30 7.71
N ASN A 79 -2.38 -1.16 6.42
CA ASN A 79 -3.39 -1.01 5.38
C ASN A 79 -3.31 -2.14 4.35
N PRO A 80 -4.03 -3.26 4.58
CA PRO A 80 -4.03 -4.39 3.65
C PRO A 80 -4.65 -4.05 2.29
N VAL A 81 -5.27 -2.87 2.15
CA VAL A 81 -5.90 -2.38 0.91
C VAL A 81 -4.96 -1.43 0.14
N HIS A 82 -3.81 -1.08 0.73
CA HIS A 82 -2.85 -0.16 0.13
C HIS A 82 -2.22 -0.77 -1.13
N GLY A 83 -2.30 -0.06 -2.26
CA GLY A 83 -1.77 -0.52 -3.55
C GLY A 83 -2.73 -1.37 -4.40
N TYR A 84 -3.95 -1.66 -3.92
CA TYR A 84 -4.96 -2.28 -4.78
C TYR A 84 -5.49 -1.29 -5.82
N SER A 85 -5.69 -1.79 -7.05
CA SER A 85 -6.46 -1.07 -8.07
C SER A 85 -7.88 -0.82 -7.58
N VAL A 86 -8.53 0.20 -8.13
CA VAL A 86 -9.92 0.56 -7.78
C VAL A 86 -10.84 -0.66 -7.92
N GLU A 87 -10.68 -1.42 -9.00
CA GLU A 87 -11.44 -2.65 -9.28
C GLU A 87 -11.25 -3.70 -8.19
N LYS A 88 -10.00 -3.92 -7.75
CA LYS A 88 -9.70 -4.91 -6.71
C LYS A 88 -10.28 -4.50 -5.35
N ARG A 89 -10.33 -3.20 -5.06
CA ARG A 89 -11.00 -2.67 -3.87
C ARG A 89 -12.50 -2.91 -3.90
N ILE A 90 -13.14 -2.67 -5.06
CA ILE A 90 -14.57 -2.92 -5.25
C ILE A 90 -14.86 -4.42 -5.07
N GLU A 91 -14.05 -5.30 -5.65
CA GLU A 91 -14.22 -6.76 -5.51
C GLU A 91 -14.11 -7.22 -4.04
N LEU A 92 -13.07 -6.78 -3.33
CA LEU A 92 -12.89 -7.14 -1.92
C LEU A 92 -14.01 -6.59 -1.03
N THR A 93 -14.54 -5.42 -1.38
CA THR A 93 -15.68 -4.83 -0.68
C THR A 93 -16.94 -5.66 -0.96
N ALA A 94 -17.21 -5.98 -2.23
CA ALA A 94 -18.33 -6.82 -2.63
C ALA A 94 -18.30 -8.20 -1.95
N ASN A 95 -17.13 -8.81 -1.79
CA ASN A 95 -16.96 -10.05 -1.03
C ASN A 95 -17.25 -9.85 0.47
N ARG A 96 -16.81 -8.74 1.08
CA ARG A 96 -17.04 -8.43 2.50
C ARG A 96 -18.50 -8.16 2.83
N VAL A 97 -19.22 -7.47 1.94
CA VAL A 97 -20.63 -7.12 2.13
C VAL A 97 -21.58 -8.19 1.59
N GLY A 98 -21.06 -9.31 1.08
CA GLY A 98 -21.88 -10.42 0.56
C GLY A 98 -22.58 -10.13 -0.78
N LEU A 99 -22.17 -9.08 -1.50
CA LEU A 99 -22.67 -8.82 -2.86
C LEU A 99 -22.14 -9.83 -3.88
N LYS A 100 -20.95 -10.38 -3.64
CA LYS A 100 -20.38 -11.47 -4.45
C LYS A 100 -20.45 -12.76 -3.66
N LEU A 101 -21.19 -13.73 -4.19
CA LEU A 101 -21.36 -15.04 -3.58
C LEU A 101 -20.05 -15.86 -3.67
N PRO A 102 -19.72 -16.65 -2.64
CA PRO A 102 -18.59 -17.56 -2.71
C PRO A 102 -18.87 -18.63 -3.76
N ILE A 103 -17.87 -18.90 -4.61
CA ILE A 103 -17.92 -19.99 -5.55
C ILE A 103 -17.72 -21.28 -4.75
N VAL A 104 -18.81 -21.86 -4.28
CA VAL A 104 -18.80 -23.23 -3.77
C VAL A 104 -18.54 -24.14 -4.96
N PRO A 105 -17.56 -25.06 -4.91
CA PRO A 105 -17.45 -26.10 -5.92
C PRO A 105 -18.74 -26.92 -5.87
N LEU A 106 -19.54 -26.86 -6.95
CA LEU A 106 -20.85 -27.52 -7.07
C LEU A 106 -20.84 -29.00 -6.65
N ALA A 107 -19.68 -29.67 -6.76
CA ALA A 107 -19.50 -31.06 -6.34
C ALA A 107 -19.88 -31.31 -4.86
N ARG A 108 -19.79 -30.31 -3.97
CA ARG A 108 -20.15 -30.52 -2.55
C ARG A 108 -21.63 -30.27 -2.25
N VAL A 109 -22.33 -29.52 -3.10
CA VAL A 109 -23.74 -29.18 -2.91
C VAL A 109 -24.63 -30.29 -3.50
N LEU A 110 -24.21 -30.89 -4.62
CA LEU A 110 -24.97 -31.96 -5.28
C LEU A 110 -24.87 -33.33 -4.57
N ASP A 111 -23.88 -33.52 -3.69
CA ASP A 111 -23.73 -34.76 -2.91
C ASP A 111 -24.60 -34.79 -1.64
N GLU A 112 -25.20 -33.66 -1.24
CA GLU A 112 -26.06 -33.53 -0.05
C GLU A 112 -27.56 -33.34 -0.37
N GLU A 113 -27.94 -33.29 -1.65
CA GLU A 113 -29.36 -33.24 -2.05
C GLU A 113 -30.00 -34.64 -1.92
N GLY A 114 -30.56 -34.91 -0.74
CA GLY A 114 -31.64 -35.88 -0.59
C GLY A 114 -32.83 -35.54 -1.50
N PRO A 115 -33.71 -36.51 -1.82
CA PRO A 115 -34.61 -36.43 -2.97
C PRO A 115 -35.44 -35.15 -2.98
N GLU A 116 -35.38 -34.46 -4.12
CA GLU A 116 -36.04 -33.20 -4.45
C GLU A 116 -37.48 -33.14 -3.90
N GLN A 117 -37.73 -32.23 -2.96
CA GLN A 117 -39.10 -31.81 -2.66
C GLN A 117 -39.51 -30.78 -3.73
N THR A 118 -40.25 -31.24 -4.73
CA THR A 118 -40.88 -30.38 -5.72
C THR A 118 -41.78 -29.37 -5.02
N ILE A 119 -41.39 -28.09 -5.02
CA ILE A 119 -42.23 -27.00 -4.53
C ILE A 119 -43.35 -26.82 -5.55
N ASN A 120 -44.59 -27.06 -5.13
CA ASN A 120 -45.77 -26.91 -5.96
C ASN A 120 -46.05 -25.40 -6.12
N GLU A 121 -45.92 -24.85 -7.32
CA GLU A 121 -46.02 -23.40 -7.61
C GLU A 121 -47.36 -22.76 -7.22
N LYS A 122 -48.36 -23.55 -6.85
CA LYS A 122 -49.70 -23.09 -6.43
C LYS A 122 -49.77 -22.52 -5.01
N ASP A 123 -48.74 -22.72 -4.19
CA ASP A 123 -48.78 -22.32 -2.77
C ASP A 123 -48.10 -20.96 -2.48
N VAL A 124 -47.60 -20.25 -3.50
CA VAL A 124 -46.76 -19.05 -3.30
C VAL A 124 -47.47 -17.72 -3.57
N TYR A 125 -48.61 -17.70 -4.29
CA TYR A 125 -49.38 -16.47 -4.51
C TYR A 125 -50.81 -16.60 -3.97
N THR A 126 -51.01 -16.24 -2.71
CA THR A 126 -52.35 -15.84 -2.26
C THR A 126 -52.61 -14.41 -2.70
N GLU A 127 -53.60 -14.23 -3.58
CA GLU A 127 -54.18 -12.94 -3.96
C GLU A 127 -54.77 -12.23 -2.74
N THR A 128 -53.95 -11.51 -1.98
CA THR A 128 -54.43 -10.55 -0.99
C THR A 128 -53.61 -9.27 -1.07
N ASP A 129 -53.83 -8.53 -2.14
CA ASP A 129 -53.70 -7.07 -2.17
C ASP A 129 -54.85 -6.53 -3.03
N LYS A 130 -56.08 -6.66 -2.51
CA LYS A 130 -57.15 -5.77 -2.95
C LYS A 130 -56.84 -4.41 -2.36
N GLY A 131 -56.24 -3.54 -3.18
CA GLY A 131 -56.02 -2.14 -2.83
C GLY A 131 -57.34 -1.45 -2.51
N GLU A 132 -57.63 -1.29 -1.22
CA GLU A 132 -58.67 -0.38 -0.75
C GLU A 132 -58.06 1.01 -0.59
N ILE A 133 -58.56 1.95 -1.40
CA ILE A 133 -58.23 3.37 -1.34
C ILE A 133 -58.99 3.95 -0.15
N PHE A 134 -58.27 4.35 0.90
CA PHE A 134 -58.85 5.10 2.02
C PHE A 134 -59.20 6.52 1.57
N TYR A 135 -60.47 6.92 1.67
CA TYR A 135 -60.89 8.32 1.60
C TYR A 135 -61.05 8.86 3.03
N ASP A 136 -60.27 9.90 3.36
CA ASP A 136 -60.42 10.68 4.59
C ASP A 136 -61.77 11.43 4.59
N LYS A 137 -62.45 11.41 5.73
CA LYS A 137 -63.60 12.26 6.06
C LYS A 137 -63.38 12.93 7.40
#